data_AF-A0A3L7QTH3-F1
#
_entry.id   AF-A0A3L7QTH3-F1
#
_cell.length_a   1.000
_cell.length_b   1.000
_cell.length_c   1.000
_cell.angle_alpha   90.00
_cell.angle_beta   90.00
_cell.angle_gamma   90.00
#
_symmetry.space_group_name_H-M   'P 1'
#
loop_
_entity.id
_entity.type
_entity.pdbx_description
1 polymer ?
#
loop_
_entity_poly.entity_id
_entity_poly.type
_entity_poly.pdbx_seq_one_letter_code
_entity_poly.pdbx_strand_id
1 'polypeptide(L)'
;MSLFTAPELFSLTRLDTSGVILKVHPPPLKVPLLINLKIKLKPLNLIFLHLQGRNKTVDFLNQFICPGWNASLNGLAGCLIIAGFLAIKVAKNKKLHSAIMLTAVAVSAIFLASYLYYHLVVKGGVATSFRDKNPDAPDLIRYLYFTILITHTILAIVVTPMILVTAYHGIKDNLSKHMRLARITFPIWLYVSITGVVVYWMLYRMY
;
A
#
# COMPACT_ATOMS: atom_id res chain seq x y z
N MET A 1 -51.10 6.60 7.29
CA MET A 1 -51.82 7.82 7.71
C MET A 1 -50.76 8.76 8.28
N SER A 2 -50.29 9.83 7.63
CA SER A 2 -50.69 10.56 6.43
C SER A 2 -49.44 10.83 5.58
N LEU A 3 -49.63 10.71 4.26
CA LEU A 3 -48.66 11.08 3.23
C LEU A 3 -48.30 12.56 3.36
N PHE A 4 -47.03 12.88 3.14
CA PHE A 4 -46.55 14.23 2.93
C PHE A 4 -47.43 14.92 1.89
N THR A 5 -48.18 15.93 2.31
CA THR A 5 -48.91 16.80 1.41
C THR A 5 -47.91 17.68 0.65
N ALA A 6 -48.11 17.81 -0.65
CA ALA A 6 -47.25 18.51 -1.59
C ALA A 6 -47.16 20.06 -1.53
N PRO A 7 -47.78 20.86 -0.61
CA PRO A 7 -47.61 22.32 -0.67
C PRO A 7 -46.29 22.84 -0.10
N GLU A 8 -45.51 22.07 0.68
CA GLU A 8 -44.33 22.62 1.37
C GLU A 8 -43.10 22.84 0.48
N LEU A 9 -42.96 22.10 -0.63
CA LEU A 9 -41.81 22.21 -1.53
C LEU A 9 -41.77 23.52 -2.34
N PHE A 10 -42.90 24.23 -2.45
CA PHE A 10 -42.98 25.49 -3.20
C PHE A 10 -42.67 26.75 -2.38
N SER A 11 -42.40 26.62 -1.07
CA SER A 11 -42.14 27.77 -0.20
C SER A 11 -40.70 28.28 -0.19
N LEU A 12 -39.76 27.60 -0.88
CA LEU A 12 -38.32 27.87 -0.78
C LEU A 12 -37.77 28.93 -1.75
N THR A 13 -38.62 29.76 -2.35
CA THR A 13 -38.16 30.94 -3.12
C THR A 13 -39.05 32.15 -2.84
N ARG A 14 -38.95 32.70 -1.62
CA ARG A 14 -39.27 34.12 -1.42
C ARG A 14 -38.04 34.95 -1.80
N LEU A 15 -38.18 35.73 -2.86
CA LEU A 15 -37.26 36.82 -3.18
C LEU A 15 -37.59 38.02 -2.28
N ASP A 16 -36.60 38.46 -1.52
CA ASP A 16 -36.55 39.79 -0.91
C ASP A 16 -36.29 40.83 -2.02
N THR A 17 -36.87 42.03 -1.87
CA THR A 17 -36.72 43.21 -2.73
C THR A 17 -35.27 43.65 -3.05
N SER A 18 -34.26 43.02 -2.43
CA SER A 18 -32.82 43.28 -2.60
C SER A 18 -32.10 42.28 -3.54
N GLY A 19 -32.79 41.25 -4.05
CA GLY A 19 -32.20 40.31 -5.04
C GLY A 19 -31.14 39.32 -4.50
N VAL A 20 -31.01 39.15 -3.19
CA VAL A 20 -30.01 38.23 -2.59
C VAL A 20 -30.63 36.87 -2.25
N ILE A 21 -30.05 35.78 -2.77
CA ILE A 21 -30.47 34.40 -2.46
C ILE A 21 -30.06 34.05 -1.03
N LEU A 22 -31.04 33.87 -0.14
CA LEU A 22 -30.81 33.32 1.20
C LEU A 22 -30.48 31.83 1.10
N LYS A 23 -29.22 31.47 1.33
CA LYS A 23 -28.77 30.08 1.45
C LYS A 23 -29.27 29.51 2.77
N VAL A 24 -30.44 28.87 2.77
CA VAL A 24 -31.00 28.18 3.93
C VAL A 24 -30.05 27.05 4.32
N HIS A 25 -29.39 27.17 5.47
CA HIS A 25 -28.60 26.09 6.04
C HIS A 25 -29.55 24.99 6.52
N PRO A 26 -29.35 23.72 6.14
CA PRO A 26 -30.16 22.63 6.70
C PRO A 26 -29.94 22.55 8.21
N PRO A 27 -30.99 22.23 9.00
CA PRO A 27 -30.87 22.16 10.44
C PRO A 27 -29.80 21.14 10.83
N PRO A 28 -28.97 21.41 11.87
CA PRO A 28 -27.96 20.46 12.30
C PRO A 28 -28.66 19.16 12.71
N LEU A 29 -28.28 18.06 12.04
CA LEU A 29 -28.67 16.71 12.44
C LEU A 29 -28.39 16.56 13.94
N LYS A 30 -29.45 16.33 14.72
CA LYS A 30 -29.36 16.29 16.18
C LYS A 30 -28.28 15.27 16.57
N VAL A 31 -27.16 15.76 17.12
CA VAL A 31 -26.04 14.96 17.65
C VAL A 31 -26.49 13.73 18.47
N PRO A 32 -27.53 13.79 19.33
CA PRO A 32 -28.04 12.60 20.02
C PRO A 32 -28.59 11.50 19.11
N LEU A 33 -29.10 11.82 17.92
CA LEU A 33 -29.59 10.83 16.95
C LEU A 33 -28.43 10.02 16.36
N LEU A 34 -27.31 10.67 16.03
CA LEU A 34 -26.09 10.00 15.54
C LEU A 34 -25.47 9.10 16.62
N ILE A 35 -25.50 9.52 17.88
CA ILE A 35 -25.01 8.72 19.01
C ILE A 35 -25.90 7.49 19.21
N ASN A 36 -27.22 7.65 19.25
CA ASN A 36 -28.17 6.54 19.37
C ASN A 36 -28.09 5.57 18.18
N LEU A 37 -27.87 6.07 16.97
CA LEU A 37 -27.68 5.27 15.77
C LEU A 37 -26.38 4.47 15.84
N LYS A 38 -25.26 5.07 16.27
CA LYS A 38 -23.98 4.36 16.48
C LYS A 38 -24.08 3.28 17.55
N ILE A 39 -24.83 3.54 18.64
CA ILE A 39 -25.07 2.57 19.71
C ILE A 39 -25.92 1.39 19.20
N LYS A 40 -26.91 1.65 18.35
CA LYS A 40 -27.79 0.63 17.78
C LYS A 40 -27.13 -0.20 16.66
N LEU A 41 -26.16 0.39 15.95
CA LEU A 41 -25.31 -0.28 14.96
C LEU A 41 -24.14 -1.06 15.57
N LYS A 42 -23.76 -0.75 16.82
CA LYS A 42 -22.69 -1.45 17.57
C LYS A 42 -22.93 -2.97 17.71
N PRO A 43 -24.12 -3.47 18.12
CA PRO A 43 -24.40 -4.90 18.18
C PRO A 43 -24.45 -5.53 16.79
N LEU A 44 -24.87 -4.79 15.75
CA LEU A 44 -24.86 -5.27 14.37
C LEU A 44 -23.42 -5.45 13.86
N ASN A 45 -22.53 -4.51 14.15
CA ASN A 45 -21.09 -4.62 13.88
C ASN A 45 -20.44 -5.73 14.71
N LEU A 46 -20.86 -5.93 15.96
CA LEU A 46 -20.38 -7.03 16.82
C LEU A 46 -20.83 -8.39 16.30
N ILE A 47 -22.07 -8.52 15.80
CA ILE A 47 -22.58 -9.73 15.17
C ILE A 47 -21.90 -9.96 13.82
N PHE A 48 -21.68 -8.93 13.00
CA PHE A 48 -20.86 -9.02 11.78
C PHE A 48 -19.41 -9.44 12.09
N LEU A 49 -18.82 -8.92 13.17
CA LEU A 49 -17.50 -9.31 13.68
C LEU A 49 -17.49 -10.74 14.28
N HIS A 50 -18.63 -11.23 14.79
CA HIS A 50 -18.77 -12.60 15.31
C HIS A 50 -19.09 -13.62 14.20
N LEU A 51 -19.77 -13.19 13.13
CA LEU A 51 -20.10 -13.96 11.94
C LEU A 51 -18.95 -13.99 10.92
N GLN A 52 -18.01 -13.04 11.00
CA GLN A 52 -16.68 -13.16 10.41
C GLN A 52 -15.91 -14.20 11.24
N GLY A 53 -16.28 -15.46 11.02
CA GLY A 53 -15.79 -16.60 11.79
C GLY A 53 -14.29 -16.53 12.01
N ARG A 54 -13.90 -16.64 13.28
CA ARG A 54 -12.52 -16.84 13.73
C ARG A 54 -11.97 -18.14 13.14
N ASN A 55 -11.58 -18.10 11.88
CA ASN A 55 -10.82 -19.17 11.27
C ASN A 55 -9.40 -19.07 11.80
N LYS A 56 -9.10 -19.88 12.83
CA LYS A 56 -7.75 -20.00 13.41
C LYS A 56 -6.66 -20.23 12.36
N THR A 57 -7.00 -20.87 11.23
CA THR A 57 -6.12 -21.06 10.07
C THR A 57 -5.80 -19.74 9.35
N VAL A 58 -6.78 -18.86 9.19
CA VAL A 58 -6.58 -17.54 8.57
C VAL A 58 -5.81 -16.63 9.52
N ASP A 59 -6.09 -16.68 10.82
CA ASP A 59 -5.32 -15.97 11.85
C ASP A 59 -3.86 -16.45 11.90
N PHE A 60 -3.63 -17.76 11.79
CA PHE A 60 -2.30 -18.36 11.69
C PHE A 60 -1.56 -17.88 10.43
N LEU A 61 -2.20 -17.91 9.26
CA LEU A 61 -1.60 -17.40 8.02
C LEU A 61 -1.31 -15.89 8.10
N ASN A 62 -2.18 -15.11 8.72
CA ASN A 62 -2.00 -13.68 8.95
C ASN A 62 -0.82 -13.38 9.90
N GLN A 63 -0.49 -14.30 10.81
CA GLN A 63 0.66 -14.16 11.70
C GLN A 63 2.00 -14.25 10.95
N PHE A 64 2.08 -15.04 9.87
CA PHE A 64 3.29 -15.14 9.03
C PHE A 64 3.42 -13.97 8.04
N ILE A 65 2.30 -13.45 7.53
CA ILE A 65 2.28 -12.33 6.59
C ILE A 65 2.33 -11.01 7.38
N CYS A 66 3.52 -10.70 7.92
CA CYS A 66 3.76 -9.51 8.71
C CYS A 66 4.72 -8.52 8.02
N PRO A 67 4.77 -7.25 8.48
CA PRO A 67 5.67 -6.24 7.90
C PRO A 67 7.14 -6.68 7.88
N GLY A 68 7.60 -7.42 8.90
CA GLY A 68 8.96 -7.95 8.95
C GLY A 68 9.24 -8.99 7.88
N TRP A 69 8.29 -9.90 7.61
CA TRP A 69 8.41 -10.88 6.52
C TRP A 69 8.53 -10.19 5.16
N ASN A 70 7.68 -9.19 4.90
CA ASN A 70 7.75 -8.41 3.67
C ASN A 70 9.08 -7.65 3.54
N ALA A 71 9.58 -7.05 4.62
CA ALA A 71 10.89 -6.42 4.62
C ALA A 71 12.02 -7.42 4.32
N SER A 72 12.00 -8.61 4.93
CA SER A 72 12.98 -9.67 4.68
C SER A 72 12.97 -10.16 3.24
N LEU A 73 11.79 -10.35 2.63
CA LEU A 73 11.70 -10.73 1.22
C LEU A 73 12.26 -9.64 0.29
N ASN A 74 12.00 -8.37 0.59
CA ASN A 74 12.55 -7.25 -0.19
C ASN A 74 14.08 -7.19 -0.04
N GLY A 75 14.60 -7.33 1.19
CA GLY A 75 16.04 -7.43 1.45
C GLY A 75 16.69 -8.60 0.71
N LEU A 76 16.06 -9.79 0.72
CA LEU A 76 16.52 -10.95 -0.01
C LEU A 76 16.55 -10.69 -1.53
N ALA A 77 15.51 -10.05 -2.08
CA ALA A 77 15.50 -9.64 -3.49
C ALA A 77 16.68 -8.70 -3.79
N GLY A 78 16.96 -7.72 -2.92
CA GLY A 78 18.13 -6.84 -3.02
C GLY A 78 19.45 -7.61 -3.09
N CYS A 79 19.65 -8.57 -2.18
CA CYS A 79 20.83 -9.44 -2.19
C CYS A 79 20.95 -10.25 -3.48
N LEU A 80 19.85 -10.82 -3.97
CA LEU A 80 19.82 -11.57 -5.23
C LEU A 80 20.11 -10.68 -6.45
N ILE A 81 19.59 -9.45 -6.48
CA ILE A 81 19.88 -8.49 -7.56
C ILE A 81 21.38 -8.18 -7.62
N ILE A 82 22.01 -7.94 -6.46
CA ILE A 82 23.46 -7.72 -6.38
C ILE A 82 24.20 -8.98 -6.82
N ALA A 83 23.85 -10.15 -6.30
CA ALA A 83 24.49 -11.42 -6.66
C ALA A 83 24.36 -11.73 -8.17
N GLY A 84 23.19 -11.47 -8.75
CA GLY A 84 22.92 -11.63 -10.18
C GLY A 84 23.75 -10.67 -11.02
N PHE A 85 23.92 -9.42 -10.59
CA PHE A 85 24.82 -8.46 -11.24
C PHE A 85 26.28 -8.89 -11.16
N LEU A 86 26.75 -9.37 -10.00
CA LEU A 86 28.11 -9.88 -9.84
C LEU A 86 28.36 -11.13 -10.70
N ALA A 87 27.36 -12.03 -10.83
CA ALA A 87 27.44 -13.22 -11.66
C ALA A 87 27.71 -12.89 -13.14
N ILE A 88 27.13 -11.81 -13.66
CA ILE A 88 27.39 -11.39 -15.04
C ILE A 88 28.63 -10.49 -15.18
N LYS A 89 28.84 -9.55 -14.24
CA LYS A 89 29.90 -8.54 -14.36
C LYS A 89 31.28 -9.08 -14.00
N VAL A 90 31.37 -9.92 -12.98
CA VAL A 90 32.62 -10.48 -12.47
C VAL A 90 32.82 -11.90 -12.99
N ALA A 91 31.86 -12.79 -12.72
CA ALA A 91 32.00 -14.21 -13.09
C ALA A 91 31.73 -14.50 -14.57
N LYS A 92 31.22 -13.53 -15.33
CA LYS A 92 30.86 -13.66 -16.76
C LYS A 92 29.95 -14.87 -17.05
N ASN A 93 29.16 -15.31 -16.07
CA ASN A 93 28.34 -16.52 -16.16
C ASN A 93 26.88 -16.16 -16.41
N LYS A 94 26.47 -16.24 -17.68
CA LYS A 94 25.10 -15.93 -18.12
C LYS A 94 24.04 -16.85 -17.51
N LYS A 95 24.34 -18.15 -17.37
CA LYS A 95 23.41 -19.14 -16.82
C LYS A 95 23.14 -18.87 -15.34
N LEU A 96 24.20 -18.61 -14.58
CA LEU A 96 24.09 -18.24 -13.16
C LEU A 96 23.35 -16.91 -12.99
N HIS A 97 23.71 -15.89 -13.77
CA HIS A 97 22.98 -14.62 -13.79
C HIS A 97 21.48 -14.83 -14.01
N SER A 98 21.10 -15.54 -15.07
CA SER A 98 19.68 -15.78 -15.40
C SER A 98 18.95 -16.51 -14.27
N ALA A 99 19.53 -17.55 -13.69
CA ALA A 99 18.94 -18.29 -12.58
C ALA A 99 18.73 -17.42 -11.32
N ILE A 100 19.72 -16.61 -10.97
CA ILE A 100 19.63 -15.69 -9.82
C ILE A 100 18.59 -14.60 -10.09
N MET A 101 18.59 -13.99 -11.28
CA MET A 101 17.65 -12.93 -11.62
C MET A 101 16.20 -13.44 -11.66
N LEU A 102 15.95 -14.64 -12.19
CA LEU A 102 14.61 -15.25 -12.14
C LEU A 102 14.17 -15.58 -10.71
N THR A 103 15.11 -16.02 -9.86
CA THR A 103 14.84 -16.18 -8.42
C THR A 103 14.49 -14.85 -7.77
N ALA A 104 15.19 -13.76 -8.11
CA ALA A 104 14.88 -12.42 -7.59
C ALA A 104 13.49 -11.94 -8.03
N VAL A 105 13.08 -12.22 -9.27
CA VAL A 105 11.72 -11.95 -9.76
C VAL A 105 10.69 -12.74 -8.96
N ALA A 106 10.92 -14.04 -8.74
CA ALA A 106 10.01 -14.88 -7.96
C ALA A 106 9.87 -14.40 -6.51
N VAL A 107 10.98 -14.08 -5.83
CA VAL A 107 10.97 -13.51 -4.48
C VAL A 107 10.24 -12.17 -4.44
N SER A 108 10.44 -11.31 -5.43
CA SER A 108 9.74 -10.02 -5.53
C SER A 108 8.23 -10.19 -5.76
N ALA A 109 7.83 -11.20 -6.54
CA ALA A 109 6.41 -11.54 -6.74
C ALA A 109 5.76 -12.04 -5.45
N ILE A 110 6.46 -12.91 -4.69
CA ILE A 110 6.01 -13.38 -3.37
C ILE A 110 5.88 -12.20 -2.41
N PHE A 111 6.88 -11.29 -2.39
CA PHE A 111 6.81 -10.05 -1.61
C PHE A 111 5.58 -9.22 -1.98
N LEU A 112 5.34 -8.97 -3.27
CA LEU A 112 4.24 -8.11 -3.70
C LEU A 112 2.88 -8.73 -3.35
N ALA A 113 2.71 -10.03 -3.59
CA ALA A 113 1.49 -10.74 -3.24
C ALA A 113 1.23 -10.70 -1.72
N SER A 114 2.26 -10.99 -0.92
CA SER A 114 2.20 -10.91 0.55
C SER A 114 1.92 -9.49 1.05
N TYR A 115 2.55 -8.48 0.46
CA TYR A 115 2.35 -7.07 0.80
C TYR A 115 0.92 -6.61 0.53
N LEU A 116 0.39 -6.90 -0.66
CA LEU A 116 -0.97 -6.54 -1.06
C LEU A 116 -2.00 -7.27 -0.21
N TYR A 117 -1.80 -8.56 0.06
CA TYR A 117 -2.67 -9.31 0.95
C TYR A 117 -2.68 -8.69 2.36
N TYR A 118 -1.51 -8.40 2.93
CA TYR A 118 -1.42 -7.75 4.24
C TYR A 118 -2.14 -6.39 4.27
N HIS A 119 -1.88 -5.52 3.29
CA HIS A 119 -2.43 -4.16 3.30
C HIS A 119 -3.92 -4.12 2.98
N LEU A 120 -4.39 -4.93 2.03
CA LEU A 120 -5.78 -4.90 1.57
C LEU A 120 -6.69 -5.77 2.45
N VAL A 121 -6.24 -6.97 2.82
CA VAL A 121 -7.07 -7.94 3.54
C VAL A 121 -6.87 -7.84 5.04
N VAL A 122 -5.63 -7.90 5.53
CA VAL A 122 -5.35 -7.91 6.98
C VAL A 122 -5.58 -6.53 7.60
N LYS A 123 -5.12 -5.46 6.94
CA LYS A 123 -5.32 -4.08 7.40
C LYS A 123 -6.60 -3.42 6.87
N GLY A 124 -7.35 -4.08 5.98
CA GLY A 124 -8.56 -3.50 5.38
C GLY A 124 -8.31 -2.20 4.59
N GLY A 125 -7.12 -2.04 4.00
CA GLY A 125 -6.72 -0.82 3.28
C GLY A 125 -6.27 0.34 4.16
N VAL A 126 -6.22 0.16 5.49
CA VAL A 126 -5.82 1.23 6.41
C VAL A 126 -4.30 1.36 6.45
N ALA A 127 -3.76 2.52 6.07
CA ALA A 127 -2.34 2.82 6.16
C ALA A 127 -1.85 2.80 7.62
N THR A 128 -0.60 2.45 7.85
CA THR A 128 0.00 2.55 9.19
C THR A 128 0.43 3.98 9.44
N SER A 129 -0.13 4.63 10.46
CA SER A 129 0.29 5.98 10.87
C SER A 129 1.69 5.94 11.46
N PHE A 130 2.62 6.67 10.85
CA PHE A 130 3.96 6.86 11.41
C PHE A 130 3.89 7.58 12.78
N ARG A 131 2.99 8.56 12.90
CA ARG A 131 2.82 9.37 14.11
C ARG A 131 2.27 8.57 15.28
N ASP A 132 1.34 7.65 15.03
CA ASP A 132 0.74 6.83 16.09
C ASP A 132 1.75 5.79 16.60
N LYS A 133 2.63 5.31 15.73
CA LYS A 133 3.69 4.35 16.08
C LYS A 133 4.90 5.01 16.74
N ASN A 134 5.25 6.21 16.32
CA ASN A 134 6.45 6.92 16.76
C ASN A 134 6.05 8.34 17.21
N PRO A 135 5.30 8.47 18.32
CA PRO A 135 4.78 9.77 18.76
C PRO A 135 5.89 10.75 19.15
N ASP A 136 7.02 10.23 19.62
CA ASP A 136 8.16 11.02 20.11
C ASP A 136 9.24 11.26 19.03
N ALA A 137 9.02 10.79 17.81
CA ALA A 137 10.00 10.96 16.73
C ALA A 137 10.11 12.44 16.30
N PRO A 138 11.32 12.99 16.11
CA PRO A 138 11.51 14.34 15.62
C PRO A 138 10.85 14.56 14.25
N ASP A 139 10.33 15.77 14.00
CA ASP A 139 9.66 16.10 12.73
C ASP A 139 10.56 15.87 11.50
N LEU A 140 11.87 16.10 11.63
CA LEU A 140 12.84 15.84 10.55
C LEU A 140 12.85 14.37 10.11
N ILE A 141 12.76 13.43 11.07
CA ILE A 141 12.71 12.00 10.78
C ILE A 141 11.42 11.63 10.07
N ARG A 142 10.30 12.26 10.44
CA ARG A 142 9.02 12.06 9.77
C ARG A 142 9.08 12.53 8.32
N TYR A 143 9.69 13.69 8.04
CA TYR A 143 9.88 14.17 6.66
C TYR A 143 10.77 13.24 5.85
N LEU A 144 11.86 12.76 6.44
CA LEU A 144 12.74 11.77 5.79
C LEU A 144 11.98 10.48 5.47
N TYR A 145 11.20 9.97 6.43
CA TYR A 145 10.36 8.78 6.26
C TYR A 145 9.40 8.93 5.09
N PHE A 146 8.63 10.02 5.04
CA PHE A 146 7.66 10.22 3.95
C PHE A 146 8.34 10.45 2.60
N THR A 147 9.48 11.13 2.58
CA THR A 147 10.27 11.31 1.34
C THR A 147 10.67 9.94 0.78
N ILE A 148 11.28 9.08 1.60
CA ILE A 148 11.70 7.73 1.20
C ILE A 148 10.49 6.87 0.84
N LEU A 149 9.41 6.93 1.62
CA LEU A 149 8.21 6.12 1.38
C LEU A 149 7.54 6.49 0.04
N ILE A 150 7.41 7.77 -0.25
CA ILE A 150 6.79 8.26 -1.49
C ILE A 150 7.64 7.86 -2.68
N THR A 151 8.95 8.13 -2.65
CA THR A 151 9.85 7.76 -3.74
C THR A 151 9.91 6.25 -3.95
N HIS A 152 10.00 5.46 -2.87
CA HIS A 152 9.94 4.01 -2.90
C HIS A 152 8.66 3.53 -3.60
N THR A 153 7.50 4.03 -3.19
CA THR A 153 6.20 3.56 -3.71
C THR A 153 6.04 3.88 -5.19
N ILE A 154 6.36 5.11 -5.61
CA ILE A 154 6.26 5.52 -7.02
C ILE A 154 7.22 4.68 -7.88
N LEU A 155 8.47 4.53 -7.44
CA LEU A 155 9.46 3.75 -8.18
C LEU A 155 9.11 2.25 -8.19
N ALA A 156 8.51 1.71 -7.13
CA ALA A 156 8.03 0.32 -7.09
C ALA A 156 6.96 0.05 -8.16
N ILE A 157 6.00 0.97 -8.31
CA ILE A 157 4.95 0.88 -9.34
C ILE A 157 5.58 0.89 -10.73
N VAL A 158 6.55 1.78 -10.98
CA VAL A 158 7.21 1.91 -12.29
C VAL A 158 8.13 0.73 -12.59
N VAL A 159 8.90 0.26 -11.62
CA VAL A 159 9.92 -0.77 -11.85
C VAL A 159 9.32 -2.16 -12.02
N THR A 160 8.16 -2.44 -11.42
CA THR A 160 7.48 -3.74 -11.53
C THR A 160 7.25 -4.18 -12.98
N PRO A 161 6.58 -3.40 -13.86
CA PRO A 161 6.45 -3.76 -15.27
C PRO A 161 7.81 -3.76 -16.01
N MET A 162 8.74 -2.88 -15.64
CA MET A 162 10.07 -2.85 -16.25
C MET A 162 10.86 -4.14 -16.00
N ILE A 163 10.75 -4.73 -14.80
CA ILE A 163 11.37 -6.01 -14.44
C ILE A 163 10.83 -7.11 -15.33
N LEU A 164 9.51 -7.18 -15.51
CA LEU A 164 8.88 -8.20 -16.36
C LEU A 164 9.32 -8.09 -17.81
N VAL A 165 9.35 -6.87 -18.38
CA VAL A 165 9.82 -6.65 -19.76
C VAL A 165 11.32 -6.98 -19.91
N THR A 166 12.13 -6.61 -18.93
CA THR A 166 13.58 -6.91 -18.93
C THR A 166 13.84 -8.41 -18.83
N ALA A 167 13.10 -9.12 -17.98
CA ALA A 167 13.17 -10.57 -17.82
C ALA A 167 12.67 -11.28 -19.09
N TYR A 168 11.57 -10.82 -19.68
CA TYR A 168 11.05 -11.35 -20.94
C TYR A 168 12.09 -11.32 -22.06
N HIS A 169 12.78 -10.19 -22.25
CA HIS A 169 13.85 -10.09 -23.24
C HIS A 169 15.05 -10.98 -22.91
N GLY A 170 15.36 -11.20 -21.63
CA GLY A 170 16.39 -12.14 -21.19
C GLY A 170 16.02 -13.59 -21.51
N ILE A 171 14.77 -14.00 -21.27
CA ILE A 171 14.27 -15.35 -21.56
C ILE A 171 14.20 -15.61 -23.07
N LYS A 172 13.86 -14.59 -23.87
CA LYS A 172 13.85 -14.67 -25.34
C LYS A 172 15.23 -14.50 -25.99
N ASP A 173 16.28 -14.46 -25.18
CA ASP A 173 17.67 -14.25 -25.61
C ASP A 173 17.89 -12.99 -26.48
N ASN A 174 17.02 -11.99 -26.33
CA ASN A 174 17.19 -10.69 -26.99
C ASN A 174 18.10 -9.80 -26.14
N LEU A 175 19.38 -10.16 -26.11
CA LEU A 175 20.38 -9.57 -25.21
C LEU A 175 20.54 -8.06 -25.39
N SER A 176 20.44 -7.55 -26.63
CA SER A 176 20.56 -6.11 -26.91
C SER A 176 19.48 -5.29 -26.19
N LYS A 177 18.21 -5.72 -26.29
CA LYS A 177 17.08 -5.07 -25.61
C LYS A 177 17.13 -5.30 -24.10
N HIS A 178 17.45 -6.53 -23.66
CA HIS A 178 17.63 -6.85 -22.25
C HIS A 178 18.66 -5.92 -21.59
N MET A 179 19.86 -5.78 -22.17
CA MET A 179 20.92 -4.93 -21.62
C MET A 179 20.54 -3.44 -21.62
N ARG A 180 19.85 -2.96 -22.67
CA ARG A 180 19.40 -1.57 -22.74
C ARG A 180 18.45 -1.23 -21.59
N LEU A 181 17.48 -2.10 -21.33
CA LEU A 181 16.52 -1.91 -20.25
C LEU A 181 17.13 -2.17 -18.87
N ALA A 182 17.92 -3.23 -18.73
CA ALA A 182 18.56 -3.62 -17.47
C ALA A 182 19.42 -2.51 -16.88
N ARG A 183 20.08 -1.66 -17.69
CA ARG A 183 20.83 -0.50 -17.19
C ARG A 183 19.99 0.52 -16.41
N ILE A 184 18.70 0.60 -16.70
CA ILE A 184 17.74 1.48 -16.02
C ILE A 184 16.98 0.70 -14.94
N THR A 185 16.52 -0.51 -15.26
CA THR A 185 15.76 -1.36 -14.33
C THR A 185 16.59 -1.75 -13.11
N PHE A 186 17.88 -2.09 -13.29
CA PHE A 186 18.75 -2.53 -12.20
C PHE A 186 18.86 -1.50 -11.04
N PRO A 187 19.29 -0.25 -11.27
CA PRO A 187 19.45 0.70 -10.16
C PRO A 187 18.11 1.05 -9.49
N ILE A 188 17.02 1.16 -10.26
CA ILE A 188 15.69 1.43 -9.69
C ILE A 188 15.23 0.25 -8.84
N TRP A 189 15.40 -0.98 -9.34
CA TRP A 189 14.96 -2.17 -8.62
C TRP A 189 15.76 -2.34 -7.33
N LEU A 190 17.07 -2.13 -7.38
CA LEU A 190 17.92 -2.17 -6.19
C LEU A 190 17.59 -1.05 -5.19
N TYR A 191 17.24 0.15 -5.66
CA TYR A 191 16.78 1.24 -4.81
C TYR A 191 15.52 0.85 -4.04
N VAL A 192 14.49 0.34 -4.74
CA VAL A 192 13.22 -0.08 -4.13
C VAL A 192 13.44 -1.26 -3.18
N SER A 193 14.19 -2.27 -3.64
CA SER A 193 15.11 -3.13 -2.88
C SER A 193 15.36 -2.76 -1.42
N ILE A 194 16.30 -1.83 -1.30
CA ILE A 194 16.91 -1.37 -0.06
C ILE A 194 15.94 -0.49 0.72
N THR A 195 15.29 0.46 0.04
CA THR A 195 14.39 1.42 0.69
C THR A 195 13.18 0.75 1.33
N GLY A 196 12.71 -0.39 0.81
CA GLY A 196 11.64 -1.16 1.47
C GLY A 196 12.02 -1.67 2.86
N VAL A 197 13.28 -2.11 3.02
CA VAL A 197 13.83 -2.51 4.32
C VAL A 197 13.99 -1.29 5.24
N VAL A 198 14.50 -0.18 4.69
CA VAL A 198 14.68 1.07 5.44
C VAL A 198 13.34 1.60 5.97
N VAL A 199 12.30 1.64 5.15
CA VAL A 199 10.94 2.06 5.55
C VAL A 199 10.42 1.19 6.70
N TYR A 200 10.60 -0.13 6.62
CA TYR A 200 10.22 -1.03 7.73
C TYR A 200 11.01 -0.71 9.00
N TRP A 201 12.34 -0.57 8.89
CA TRP A 201 13.19 -0.30 10.04
C TRP A 201 12.83 1.03 10.71
N MET A 202 12.63 2.08 9.90
CA MET A 202 12.23 3.39 10.39
C MET A 202 10.87 3.36 11.10
N LEU A 203 9.93 2.56 10.62
CA LEU A 203 8.57 2.51 11.15
C LEU A 203 8.41 1.60 12.38
N TYR A 204 9.26 0.57 12.53
CA TYR A 204 9.07 -0.49 13.53
C TYR A 204 10.25 -0.72 14.49
N ARG A 205 11.44 -0.15 14.24
CA ARG A 205 12.66 -0.50 14.99
C ARG A 205 13.53 0.68 15.44
N MET A 206 13.33 1.87 14.87
CA MET A 206 14.20 3.03 15.11
C MET A 206 13.87 3.78 16.41
N TYR A 207 12.59 3.81 16.79
CA TYR A 207 12.04 4.41 18.00
C TYR A 207 11.08 3.41 18.66
#